data_AF-A0A2E0SXL8-F1
#
_entry.id   AF-A0A2E0SXL8-F1
#
_cell.length_a   1.000
_cell.length_b   1.000
_cell.length_c   1.000
_cell.angle_alpha   90.00
_cell.angle_beta   90.00
_cell.angle_gamma   90.00
#
_symmetry.space_group_name_H-M   'P 1'
#
loop_
_entity.id
_entity.type
_entity.pdbx_description
1 polymer ?
#
loop_
_entity_poly.entity_id
_entity_poly.type
_entity_poly.pdbx_seq_one_letter_code
_entity_poly.pdbx_strand_id
1 'polypeptide(L)'
;MSVHLLTADILVPMDASRSVLTDAGVAIDGDAIVSVGVREKLLQLHPDAAHTHLADRVLMPGLINGHHHSGLLRGTAEHLPVYEWLRVHIDPMHRVLEPADAAAAAWLCYAEGLLSGTTTVVDMWRYMDRAASAAVELGNRLVTVNYVGEHPDFDYFDTLDDNERMLRDWTGAGGGRITPWVGLEHPFYADDAARARAVAMARDYGAGIYTHCSESELDVRIFAERTGLRPMHALERMGFFDTPRAMIAHAVWLDADEIELVAERGVGVSHNPVSNMKLASGIAPIAEMLEAGVNVAIGTDGEKENNNLDMFEEMKVASLLGK
;
A
#
# COMPACT_ATOMS: atom_id res chain seq x y z
N MET A 1 7.85 -2.05 -32.41
CA MET A 1 7.53 -0.78 -31.73
C MET A 1 8.76 0.11 -31.83
N SER A 2 8.59 1.43 -31.85
CA SER A 2 9.71 2.38 -31.93
C SER A 2 10.04 2.90 -30.53
N VAL A 3 11.32 2.93 -30.19
CA VAL A 3 11.81 3.54 -28.95
C VAL A 3 11.33 5.00 -28.84
N HIS A 4 10.91 5.41 -27.65
CA HIS A 4 10.59 6.79 -27.32
C HIS A 4 11.53 7.32 -26.25
N LEU A 5 12.11 8.51 -26.48
CA LEU A 5 12.93 9.22 -25.51
C LEU A 5 12.07 10.23 -24.75
N LEU A 6 12.04 10.11 -23.43
CA LEU A 6 11.45 11.09 -22.53
C LEU A 6 12.57 11.72 -21.70
N THR A 7 12.87 12.99 -21.92
CA THR A 7 13.93 13.71 -21.19
C THR A 7 13.39 14.94 -20.48
N ALA A 8 14.07 15.38 -19.42
CA ALA A 8 13.71 16.56 -18.63
C ALA A 8 14.98 17.30 -18.17
N ASP A 9 14.82 18.50 -17.62
CA ASP A 9 15.95 19.27 -17.08
C ASP A 9 16.58 18.59 -15.87
N ILE A 10 15.78 17.90 -15.07
CA ILE A 10 16.23 17.09 -13.95
C ILE A 10 15.62 15.70 -14.05
N LEU A 11 16.45 14.67 -13.91
CA LEU A 11 16.02 13.30 -13.69
C LEU A 11 16.48 12.84 -12.30
N VAL A 12 15.53 12.30 -11.53
CA VAL A 12 15.79 11.60 -10.27
C VAL A 12 15.50 10.11 -10.49
N PRO A 13 16.51 9.29 -10.85
CA PRO A 13 16.30 7.89 -11.20
C PRO A 13 16.06 6.97 -9.99
N MET A 14 16.27 7.47 -8.77
CA MET A 14 16.18 6.68 -7.52
C MET A 14 17.14 5.48 -7.48
N ASP A 15 18.34 5.62 -8.07
CA ASP A 15 19.39 4.60 -7.96
C ASP A 15 20.01 4.55 -6.55
N ALA A 16 20.80 3.51 -6.28
CA ALA A 16 21.45 3.31 -4.98
C ALA A 16 22.40 4.45 -4.58
N SER A 17 22.90 5.23 -5.55
CA SER A 17 23.75 6.39 -5.30
C SER A 17 22.96 7.67 -5.04
N ARG A 18 21.62 7.61 -5.12
CA ARG A 18 20.70 8.75 -5.01
C ARG A 18 21.08 9.88 -5.98
N SER A 19 21.43 9.50 -7.21
CA SER A 19 21.89 10.47 -8.21
C SER A 19 20.78 11.46 -8.59
N VAL A 20 21.20 12.65 -9.01
CA VAL A 20 20.35 13.66 -9.64
C VAL A 20 21.06 14.07 -10.92
N LEU A 21 20.46 13.74 -12.06
CA LEU A 21 21.05 14.00 -13.37
C LEU A 21 20.44 15.24 -13.99
N THR A 22 21.27 16.14 -14.51
CA THR A 22 20.83 17.34 -15.24
C THR A 22 20.77 17.07 -16.73
N ASP A 23 19.77 17.61 -17.42
CA ASP A 23 19.49 17.40 -18.83
C ASP A 23 19.54 15.90 -19.21
N ALA A 24 18.63 15.13 -18.63
CA ALA A 24 18.67 13.67 -18.64
C ALA A 24 17.27 13.06 -18.80
N GLY A 25 17.21 11.75 -19.03
CA GLY A 25 15.94 11.07 -19.21
C GLY A 25 16.05 9.57 -19.34
N VAL A 26 15.03 9.00 -19.97
CA VAL A 26 14.89 7.58 -20.20
C VAL A 26 14.52 7.29 -21.66
N ALA A 27 14.98 6.15 -22.16
CA ALA A 27 14.50 5.54 -23.40
C ALA A 27 13.53 4.42 -23.03
N ILE A 28 12.36 4.42 -23.68
CA ILE A 28 11.26 3.50 -23.40
C ILE A 28 10.98 2.71 -24.68
N ASP A 29 10.96 1.38 -24.59
CA ASP A 29 10.48 0.48 -25.64
C ASP A 29 9.31 -0.35 -25.12
N GLY A 30 8.12 -0.13 -25.68
CA GLY A 30 6.88 -0.70 -25.16
C GLY A 30 6.62 -0.24 -23.72
N ASP A 31 6.70 -1.18 -22.77
CA ASP A 31 6.47 -0.99 -21.34
C ASP A 31 7.76 -1.03 -20.49
N ALA A 32 8.93 -1.08 -21.15
CA ALA A 32 10.22 -1.22 -20.49
C ALA A 32 11.10 0.01 -20.67
N ILE A 33 11.81 0.40 -19.61
CA ILE A 33 12.91 1.36 -19.67
C ILE A 33 14.15 0.60 -20.17
N VAL A 34 14.65 0.96 -21.35
CA VAL A 34 15.79 0.29 -22.00
C VAL A 34 17.11 1.06 -21.87
N SER A 35 17.06 2.34 -21.51
CA SER A 35 18.25 3.14 -21.21
C SER A 35 17.90 4.31 -20.31
N VAL A 36 18.85 4.72 -19.47
CA VAL A 36 18.78 5.90 -18.60
C VAL A 36 20.06 6.70 -18.76
N GLY A 37 19.99 8.03 -18.83
CA GLY A 37 21.20 8.86 -18.88
C GLY A 37 20.96 10.28 -19.37
N VAL A 38 22.05 11.01 -19.57
CA VAL A 38 22.03 12.37 -20.12
C VAL A 38 21.46 12.39 -21.54
N ARG A 39 20.70 13.45 -21.87
CA ARG A 39 19.96 13.60 -23.13
C ARG A 39 20.85 13.41 -24.35
N GLU A 40 22.03 14.03 -24.36
CA GLU A 40 22.99 13.92 -25.46
C GLU A 40 23.31 12.45 -25.79
N LYS A 41 23.62 11.65 -24.76
CA LYS A 41 23.95 10.23 -24.93
C LYS A 41 22.76 9.41 -25.37
N LEU A 42 21.55 9.72 -24.87
CA LEU A 42 20.32 9.03 -25.29
C LEU A 42 20.02 9.28 -26.78
N LEU A 43 20.18 10.53 -27.24
CA LEU A 43 20.00 10.90 -28.65
C LEU A 43 21.04 10.21 -29.56
N GLN A 44 22.28 10.03 -29.08
CA GLN A 44 23.31 9.29 -29.81
C GLN A 44 23.02 7.79 -29.89
N LEU A 45 22.52 7.19 -28.80
CA LEU A 45 22.20 5.76 -28.72
C LEU A 45 20.94 5.40 -29.51
N HIS A 46 19.97 6.31 -29.59
CA HIS A 46 18.66 6.09 -30.20
C HIS A 46 18.35 7.21 -31.21
N PRO A 47 19.11 7.34 -32.31
CA PRO A 47 19.02 8.49 -33.23
C PRO A 47 17.69 8.61 -33.97
N ASP A 48 16.99 7.49 -34.16
CA ASP A 48 15.70 7.42 -34.85
C ASP A 48 14.49 7.42 -33.91
N ALA A 49 14.72 7.51 -32.59
CA ALA A 49 13.64 7.48 -31.60
C ALA A 49 12.84 8.79 -31.59
N ALA A 50 11.52 8.67 -31.43
CA ALA A 50 10.69 9.83 -31.15
C ALA A 50 11.12 10.46 -29.83
N HIS A 51 11.30 11.78 -29.76
CA HIS A 51 11.82 12.46 -28.58
C HIS A 51 10.83 13.49 -28.05
N THR A 52 10.55 13.43 -26.75
CA THR A 52 9.82 14.45 -26.01
C THR A 52 10.69 14.98 -24.87
N HIS A 53 10.92 16.29 -24.87
CA HIS A 53 11.64 16.98 -23.81
C HIS A 53 10.67 17.80 -22.95
N LEU A 54 10.73 17.57 -21.64
CA LEU A 54 9.93 18.21 -20.61
C LEU A 54 10.76 19.35 -19.97
N ALA A 55 10.69 20.53 -20.57
CA ALA A 55 11.36 21.73 -20.04
C ALA A 55 10.70 22.20 -18.73
N ASP A 56 11.50 22.73 -17.80
CA ASP A 56 11.12 23.20 -16.47
C ASP A 56 10.42 22.11 -15.62
N ARG A 57 10.88 20.86 -15.74
CA ARG A 57 10.30 19.70 -15.06
C ARG A 57 11.36 18.79 -14.43
N VAL A 58 10.92 18.08 -13.40
CA VAL A 58 11.62 16.93 -12.83
C VAL A 58 10.94 15.66 -13.35
N LEU A 59 11.72 14.74 -13.90
CA LEU A 59 11.30 13.39 -14.22
C LEU A 59 11.74 12.46 -13.08
N MET A 60 10.84 11.62 -12.60
CA MET A 60 11.09 10.64 -11.54
C MET A 60 10.17 9.42 -11.72
N PRO A 61 10.47 8.28 -11.07
CA PRO A 61 9.52 7.18 -10.98
C PRO A 61 8.17 7.66 -10.43
N GLY A 62 7.09 7.09 -10.96
CA GLY A 62 5.76 7.34 -10.40
C GLY A 62 5.67 6.88 -8.94
N LEU A 63 4.91 7.61 -8.13
CA LEU A 63 4.83 7.33 -6.70
C LEU A 63 4.06 6.01 -6.46
N ILE A 64 4.45 5.32 -5.38
CA ILE A 64 3.82 4.08 -4.90
C ILE A 64 3.19 4.40 -3.55
N ASN A 65 1.87 4.32 -3.48
CA ASN A 65 1.13 4.42 -2.24
C ASN A 65 1.02 3.03 -1.60
N GLY A 66 1.78 2.82 -0.52
CA GLY A 66 1.97 1.52 0.14
C GLY A 66 0.78 1.04 0.96
N HIS A 67 -0.20 1.92 1.22
CA HIS A 67 -1.43 1.57 1.91
C HIS A 67 -2.51 2.61 1.65
N HIS A 68 -3.68 2.13 1.25
CA HIS A 68 -4.79 2.95 0.83
C HIS A 68 -6.13 2.29 1.15
N HIS A 69 -7.15 3.12 1.37
CA HIS A 69 -8.54 2.71 1.47
C HIS A 69 -9.43 3.59 0.57
N SER A 70 -9.91 3.06 -0.55
CA SER A 70 -10.84 3.75 -1.44
C SER A 70 -12.16 4.09 -0.72
N GLY A 71 -12.51 5.37 -0.58
CA GLY A 71 -13.68 5.82 0.19
C GLY A 71 -14.42 7.02 -0.39
N LEU A 72 -15.57 7.35 0.21
CA LEU A 72 -16.41 8.52 -0.12
C LEU A 72 -16.81 9.30 1.14
N LEU A 73 -16.01 9.20 2.20
CA LEU A 73 -16.27 9.69 3.55
C LEU A 73 -15.43 10.91 3.95
N ARG A 74 -14.80 11.62 3.00
CA ARG A 74 -13.91 12.76 3.27
C ARG A 74 -14.50 13.74 4.26
N GLY A 75 -13.82 13.94 5.38
CA GLY A 75 -14.23 14.96 6.36
C GLY A 75 -15.52 14.62 7.13
N THR A 76 -16.00 13.38 7.09
CA THR A 76 -17.26 12.97 7.76
C THR A 76 -17.03 12.27 9.11
N ALA A 77 -15.81 11.80 9.38
CA ALA A 77 -15.45 11.02 10.56
C ALA A 77 -14.18 11.59 11.22
N GLU A 78 -14.38 12.62 12.04
CA GLU A 78 -13.30 13.49 12.55
C GLU A 78 -13.17 13.44 14.08
N HIS A 79 -11.98 13.80 14.57
CA HIS A 79 -11.71 14.07 16.00
C HIS A 79 -11.94 12.90 16.95
N LEU A 80 -11.64 11.68 16.51
CA LEU A 80 -11.78 10.47 17.31
C LEU A 80 -10.52 9.60 17.23
N PRO A 81 -10.14 8.90 18.31
CA PRO A 81 -9.06 7.92 18.26
C PRO A 81 -9.49 6.66 17.49
N VAL A 82 -8.53 5.94 16.90
CA VAL A 82 -8.77 4.82 15.95
C VAL A 82 -9.91 3.87 16.34
N TYR A 83 -9.94 3.33 17.56
CA TYR A 83 -10.98 2.36 17.95
C TYR A 83 -12.37 2.96 18.11
N GLU A 84 -12.47 4.20 18.59
CA GLU A 84 -13.76 4.89 18.68
C GLU A 84 -14.24 5.29 17.29
N TRP A 85 -13.32 5.77 16.46
CA TRP A 85 -13.55 6.11 15.07
C TRP A 85 -14.06 4.90 14.26
N LEU A 86 -13.40 3.74 14.38
CA LEU A 86 -13.82 2.49 13.75
C LEU A 86 -15.26 2.13 14.13
N ARG A 87 -15.52 2.05 15.43
CA ARG A 87 -16.83 1.64 15.97
C ARG A 87 -17.98 2.59 15.61
N VAL A 88 -17.72 3.91 15.61
CA VAL A 88 -18.77 4.93 15.45
C VAL A 88 -19.04 5.25 13.97
N HIS A 89 -18.02 5.18 13.11
CA HIS A 89 -18.15 5.60 11.71
C HIS A 89 -17.87 4.48 10.71
N ILE A 90 -16.82 3.70 10.91
CA ILE A 90 -16.30 2.79 9.88
C ILE A 90 -17.06 1.47 9.84
N ASP A 91 -17.28 0.82 10.97
CA ASP A 91 -18.08 -0.40 11.03
C ASP A 91 -19.51 -0.14 10.52
N PRO A 92 -20.22 0.93 10.92
CA PRO A 92 -21.53 1.24 10.37
C PRO A 92 -21.50 1.51 8.85
N MET A 93 -20.47 2.17 8.33
CA MET A 93 -20.32 2.38 6.89
C MET A 93 -20.11 1.06 6.17
N HIS A 94 -19.22 0.18 6.64
CA HIS A 94 -19.00 -1.10 5.98
C HIS A 94 -20.27 -1.96 5.98
N ARG A 95 -21.12 -1.88 7.00
CA ARG A 95 -22.41 -2.61 7.02
C ARG A 95 -23.38 -2.18 5.92
N VAL A 96 -23.25 -0.97 5.39
CA VAL A 96 -24.16 -0.42 4.36
C VAL A 96 -23.48 -0.19 3.01
N LEU A 97 -22.17 -0.44 2.91
CA LEU A 97 -21.41 -0.23 1.69
C LEU A 97 -21.88 -1.19 0.58
N GLU A 98 -22.32 -0.62 -0.54
CA GLU A 98 -22.72 -1.38 -1.72
C GLU A 98 -21.57 -1.47 -2.76
N PRO A 99 -21.59 -2.48 -3.64
CA PRO A 99 -20.58 -2.60 -4.71
C PRO A 99 -20.49 -1.38 -5.64
N ALA A 100 -21.61 -0.67 -5.86
CA ALA A 100 -21.65 0.53 -6.69
C ALA A 100 -20.91 1.70 -6.02
N ASP A 101 -21.04 1.84 -4.70
CA ASP A 101 -20.32 2.85 -3.93
C ASP A 101 -18.81 2.57 -3.95
N ALA A 102 -18.41 1.32 -3.72
CA ALA A 102 -17.00 0.91 -3.79
C ALA A 102 -16.40 1.14 -5.19
N ALA A 103 -17.17 0.89 -6.26
CA ALA A 103 -16.73 1.20 -7.62
C ALA A 103 -16.52 2.71 -7.81
N ALA A 104 -17.48 3.54 -7.39
CA ALA A 104 -17.37 5.00 -7.50
C ALA A 104 -16.20 5.54 -6.66
N ALA A 105 -16.00 5.02 -5.45
CA ALA A 105 -14.88 5.33 -4.58
C ALA A 105 -13.54 5.06 -5.25
N ALA A 106 -13.36 3.85 -5.81
CA ALA A 106 -12.12 3.48 -6.50
C ALA A 106 -11.82 4.40 -7.69
N TRP A 107 -12.83 4.72 -8.51
CA TRP A 107 -12.67 5.67 -9.62
C TRP A 107 -12.21 7.05 -9.13
N LEU A 108 -12.83 7.57 -8.07
CA LEU A 108 -12.47 8.87 -7.50
C LEU A 108 -11.04 8.86 -6.96
N CYS A 109 -10.74 7.92 -6.06
CA CYS A 109 -9.47 7.86 -5.35
C CYS A 109 -8.29 7.59 -6.29
N TYR A 110 -8.44 6.68 -7.26
CA TYR A 110 -7.37 6.37 -8.21
C TYR A 110 -7.12 7.49 -9.21
N ALA A 111 -8.17 8.21 -9.63
CA ALA A 111 -8.02 9.40 -10.45
C ALA A 111 -7.30 10.53 -9.70
N GLU A 112 -7.64 10.76 -8.42
CA GLU A 112 -6.94 11.72 -7.56
C GLU A 112 -5.46 11.35 -7.44
N GLY A 113 -5.14 10.08 -7.17
CA GLY A 113 -3.77 9.57 -7.12
C GLY A 113 -3.00 9.80 -8.42
N LEU A 114 -3.60 9.51 -9.58
CA LEU A 114 -2.95 9.76 -10.88
C LEU A 114 -2.67 11.25 -11.12
N LEU A 115 -3.61 12.12 -10.74
CA LEU A 115 -3.47 13.57 -10.85
C LEU A 115 -2.35 14.13 -9.96
N SER A 116 -2.01 13.44 -8.85
CA SER A 116 -0.89 13.77 -7.96
C SER A 116 0.42 13.02 -8.27
N GLY A 117 0.43 12.17 -9.31
CA GLY A 117 1.62 11.42 -9.73
C GLY A 117 1.82 10.05 -9.07
N THR A 118 0.81 9.56 -8.35
CA THR A 118 0.75 8.19 -7.83
C THR A 118 0.32 7.22 -8.94
N THR A 119 1.19 6.26 -9.23
CA THR A 119 0.98 5.29 -10.34
C THR A 119 0.68 3.88 -9.84
N THR A 120 1.06 3.56 -8.61
CA THR A 120 0.82 2.27 -7.98
C THR A 120 0.16 2.47 -6.62
N VAL A 121 -0.84 1.66 -6.31
CA VAL A 121 -1.56 1.69 -5.03
C VAL A 121 -1.63 0.26 -4.46
N VAL A 122 -1.45 0.13 -3.15
CA VAL A 122 -1.86 -1.06 -2.38
C VAL A 122 -3.17 -0.69 -1.69
N ASP A 123 -4.30 -1.13 -2.26
CA ASP A 123 -5.62 -0.75 -1.78
C ASP A 123 -6.24 -1.91 -1.00
N MET A 124 -6.58 -1.66 0.25
CA MET A 124 -7.35 -2.58 1.07
C MET A 124 -8.79 -2.11 1.18
N TRP A 125 -9.73 -2.75 0.52
CA TRP A 125 -11.14 -2.35 0.63
C TRP A 125 -12.08 -3.53 0.37
N ARG A 126 -13.38 -3.27 0.49
CA ARG A 126 -14.42 -4.24 0.11
C ARG A 126 -14.72 -4.17 -1.38
N TYR A 127 -15.11 -5.29 -1.97
CA TYR A 127 -15.45 -5.39 -3.40
C TYR A 127 -14.27 -5.04 -4.32
N MET A 128 -13.09 -5.61 -4.05
CA MET A 128 -11.86 -5.30 -4.79
C MET A 128 -11.89 -5.65 -6.28
N ASP A 129 -12.86 -6.43 -6.76
CA ASP A 129 -13.10 -6.65 -8.19
C ASP A 129 -13.54 -5.35 -8.89
N ARG A 130 -14.28 -4.49 -8.19
CA ARG A 130 -14.69 -3.17 -8.67
C ARG A 130 -13.50 -2.23 -8.76
N ALA A 131 -12.67 -2.25 -7.73
CA ALA A 131 -11.43 -1.49 -7.68
C ALA A 131 -10.45 -1.91 -8.78
N ALA A 132 -10.24 -3.22 -8.95
CA ALA A 132 -9.42 -3.76 -10.04
C ALA A 132 -9.95 -3.35 -11.42
N SER A 133 -11.27 -3.40 -11.63
CA SER A 133 -11.89 -2.92 -12.88
C SER A 133 -11.58 -1.44 -13.13
N ALA A 134 -11.74 -0.58 -12.12
CA ALA A 134 -11.43 0.85 -12.23
C ALA A 134 -9.95 1.10 -12.54
N ALA A 135 -9.04 0.39 -11.87
CA ALA A 135 -7.59 0.50 -12.12
C ALA A 135 -7.20 0.05 -13.54
N VAL A 136 -7.85 -0.98 -14.09
CA VAL A 136 -7.62 -1.41 -15.47
C VAL A 136 -7.97 -0.29 -16.45
N GLU A 137 -9.13 0.34 -16.28
CA GLU A 137 -9.64 1.41 -17.15
C GLU A 137 -8.84 2.71 -17.01
N LEU A 138 -8.50 3.11 -15.78
CA LEU A 138 -7.72 4.33 -15.51
C LEU A 138 -6.23 4.18 -15.84
N GLY A 139 -5.71 2.96 -15.85
CA GLY A 139 -4.31 2.68 -16.15
C GLY A 139 -3.39 2.56 -14.93
N ASN A 140 -3.93 2.54 -13.71
CA ASN A 140 -3.16 2.34 -12.48
C ASN A 140 -2.53 0.94 -12.43
N ARG A 141 -1.44 0.83 -11.66
CA ARG A 141 -0.98 -0.45 -11.10
C ARG A 141 -1.60 -0.63 -9.72
N LEU A 142 -2.09 -1.82 -9.41
CA LEU A 142 -2.84 -2.07 -8.18
C LEU A 142 -2.43 -3.40 -7.56
N VAL A 143 -2.08 -3.34 -6.28
CA VAL A 143 -2.10 -4.51 -5.40
C VAL A 143 -3.44 -4.49 -4.68
N THR A 144 -4.29 -5.49 -4.93
CA THR A 144 -5.59 -5.57 -4.26
C THR A 144 -5.47 -6.36 -2.97
N VAL A 145 -6.04 -5.85 -1.89
CA VAL A 145 -6.13 -6.54 -0.62
C VAL A 145 -7.61 -6.52 -0.21
N ASN A 146 -8.28 -7.67 -0.11
CA ASN A 146 -9.66 -7.64 0.35
C ASN A 146 -9.73 -7.31 1.85
N TYR A 147 -10.68 -6.46 2.21
CA TYR A 147 -10.95 -6.10 3.59
C TYR A 147 -11.77 -7.21 4.27
N VAL A 148 -11.09 -8.30 4.64
CA VAL A 148 -11.72 -9.55 5.08
C VAL A 148 -11.93 -9.60 6.59
N GLY A 149 -13.13 -10.04 6.98
CA GLY A 149 -13.51 -10.48 8.31
C GLY A 149 -14.10 -11.89 8.25
N GLU A 150 -13.60 -12.80 9.08
CA GLU A 150 -13.98 -14.23 9.12
C GLU A 150 -14.22 -14.65 10.57
N HIS A 151 -14.94 -13.80 11.28
CA HIS A 151 -15.40 -14.04 12.64
C HIS A 151 -16.87 -13.61 12.70
N PRO A 152 -17.75 -14.32 13.43
CA PRO A 152 -19.19 -14.04 13.41
C PRO A 152 -19.59 -12.60 13.76
N ASP A 153 -18.78 -11.91 14.59
CA ASP A 153 -19.01 -10.51 14.95
C ASP A 153 -18.71 -9.51 13.82
N PHE A 154 -18.04 -9.97 12.76
CA PHE A 154 -17.53 -9.19 11.62
C PHE A 154 -18.02 -9.73 10.26
N ASP A 155 -19.21 -10.32 10.24
CA ASP A 155 -19.86 -10.98 9.09
C ASP A 155 -20.29 -10.04 7.93
N TYR A 156 -19.97 -8.75 8.04
CA TYR A 156 -20.30 -7.71 7.07
C TYR A 156 -19.07 -7.26 6.24
N PHE A 157 -17.89 -7.81 6.50
CA PHE A 157 -16.69 -7.64 5.69
C PHE A 157 -16.64 -8.63 4.53
N ASP A 158 -15.59 -8.54 3.71
CA ASP A 158 -15.33 -9.56 2.70
C ASP A 158 -14.91 -10.89 3.38
N THR A 159 -14.96 -11.98 2.63
CA THR A 159 -14.59 -13.33 3.06
C THR A 159 -13.29 -13.79 2.41
N LEU A 160 -12.70 -14.88 2.90
CA LEU A 160 -11.56 -15.55 2.25
C LEU A 160 -11.94 -16.12 0.87
N ASP A 161 -13.21 -16.41 0.62
CA ASP A 161 -13.66 -16.79 -0.73
C ASP A 161 -13.56 -15.60 -1.71
N ASP A 162 -13.68 -14.37 -1.21
CA ASP A 162 -13.46 -13.16 -2.00
C ASP A 162 -11.97 -12.96 -2.31
N ASN A 163 -11.07 -13.16 -1.33
CA ASN A 163 -9.62 -13.23 -1.57
C ASN A 163 -9.27 -14.27 -2.64
N GLU A 164 -9.78 -15.50 -2.50
CA GLU A 164 -9.50 -16.59 -3.43
C GLU A 164 -10.02 -16.29 -4.84
N ARG A 165 -11.21 -15.69 -4.95
CA ARG A 165 -11.75 -15.24 -6.23
C ARG A 165 -10.86 -14.17 -6.87
N MET A 166 -10.39 -13.19 -6.10
CA MET A 166 -9.47 -12.17 -6.61
C MET A 166 -8.17 -12.80 -7.12
N LEU A 167 -7.53 -13.68 -6.33
CA LEU A 167 -6.33 -14.39 -6.73
C LEU A 167 -6.50 -15.19 -8.03
N ARG A 168 -7.61 -15.90 -8.17
CA ARG A 168 -7.87 -16.72 -9.36
C ARG A 168 -8.19 -15.88 -10.60
N ASP A 169 -9.02 -14.85 -10.45
CA ASP A 169 -9.67 -14.19 -11.59
C ASP A 169 -8.94 -12.91 -12.02
N TRP A 170 -8.14 -12.28 -11.14
CA TRP A 170 -7.54 -10.97 -11.37
C TRP A 170 -6.00 -10.95 -11.38
N THR A 171 -5.32 -12.03 -10.99
CA THR A 171 -3.85 -12.09 -11.06
C THR A 171 -3.36 -11.86 -12.48
N GLY A 172 -2.56 -10.80 -12.68
CA GLY A 172 -2.00 -10.46 -13.98
C GLY A 172 -2.97 -9.73 -14.92
N ALA A 173 -4.18 -9.38 -14.47
CA ALA A 173 -5.11 -8.57 -15.24
C ALA A 173 -4.54 -7.17 -15.56
N GLY A 174 -5.15 -6.46 -16.50
CA GLY A 174 -4.70 -5.12 -16.92
C GLY A 174 -3.31 -5.11 -17.56
N GLY A 175 -2.90 -6.20 -18.20
CA GLY A 175 -1.55 -6.35 -18.77
C GLY A 175 -0.47 -6.52 -17.69
N GLY A 176 -0.75 -7.29 -16.63
CA GLY A 176 0.18 -7.50 -15.52
C GLY A 176 0.21 -6.38 -14.48
N ARG A 177 -0.79 -5.48 -14.50
CA ARG A 177 -0.88 -4.35 -13.55
C ARG A 177 -1.65 -4.68 -12.27
N ILE A 178 -2.50 -5.70 -12.28
CA ILE A 178 -3.27 -6.12 -11.11
C ILE A 178 -2.60 -7.31 -10.42
N THR A 179 -2.30 -7.17 -9.13
CA THR A 179 -1.64 -8.19 -8.30
C THR A 179 -2.40 -8.39 -6.99
N PRO A 180 -3.34 -9.34 -6.92
CA PRO A 180 -4.05 -9.62 -5.69
C PRO A 180 -3.17 -10.23 -4.60
N TRP A 181 -3.34 -9.76 -3.37
CA TRP A 181 -2.76 -10.31 -2.14
C TRP A 181 -3.88 -10.77 -1.22
N VAL A 182 -3.58 -11.71 -0.33
CA VAL A 182 -4.51 -12.16 0.70
C VAL A 182 -4.62 -11.08 1.77
N GLY A 183 -5.80 -10.49 1.92
CA GLY A 183 -6.08 -9.53 2.97
C GLY A 183 -6.72 -10.16 4.19
N LEU A 184 -6.32 -9.70 5.37
CA LEU A 184 -7.14 -9.70 6.57
C LEU A 184 -7.18 -8.25 7.03
N GLU A 185 -8.36 -7.72 7.37
CA GLU A 185 -8.44 -6.35 7.90
C GLU A 185 -7.57 -6.23 9.15
N HIS A 186 -7.78 -7.14 10.10
CA HIS A 186 -7.04 -7.29 11.32
C HIS A 186 -7.03 -8.77 11.68
N PRO A 187 -5.94 -9.32 12.24
CA PRO A 187 -5.83 -10.76 12.45
C PRO A 187 -6.93 -11.29 13.38
N PHE A 188 -7.43 -10.46 14.29
CA PHE A 188 -8.48 -10.83 15.25
C PHE A 188 -9.92 -10.63 14.76
N TYR A 189 -10.13 -10.13 13.54
CA TYR A 189 -11.45 -10.14 12.89
C TYR A 189 -11.68 -11.44 12.12
N ALA A 190 -10.71 -12.35 12.14
CA ALA A 190 -10.81 -13.74 11.72
C ALA A 190 -10.68 -14.67 12.93
N ASP A 191 -11.25 -15.87 12.87
CA ASP A 191 -10.93 -16.93 13.85
C ASP A 191 -9.61 -17.64 13.53
N ASP A 192 -9.19 -18.60 14.37
CA ASP A 192 -7.93 -19.35 14.17
C ASP A 192 -7.91 -20.15 12.86
N ALA A 193 -9.06 -20.74 12.48
CA ALA A 193 -9.15 -21.56 11.28
C ALA A 193 -9.06 -20.70 10.02
N ALA A 194 -9.73 -19.54 10.03
CA ALA A 194 -9.66 -18.56 8.97
C ALA A 194 -8.27 -17.94 8.83
N ARG A 195 -7.59 -17.58 9.93
CA ARG A 195 -6.19 -17.13 9.90
C ARG A 195 -5.28 -18.17 9.26
N ALA A 196 -5.40 -19.43 9.67
CA ALA A 196 -4.60 -20.51 9.10
C ALA A 196 -4.89 -20.72 7.60
N ARG A 197 -6.17 -20.61 7.19
CA ARG A 197 -6.57 -20.65 5.77
C ARG A 197 -5.96 -19.49 4.98
N ALA A 198 -5.95 -18.27 5.52
CA ALA A 198 -5.37 -17.10 4.85
C ALA A 198 -3.86 -17.30 4.57
N VAL A 199 -3.10 -17.76 5.58
CA VAL A 199 -1.68 -18.08 5.44
C VAL A 199 -1.45 -19.17 4.40
N ALA A 200 -2.21 -20.27 4.47
CA ALA A 200 -2.12 -21.35 3.50
C ALA A 200 -2.45 -20.87 2.08
N MET A 201 -3.48 -20.04 1.92
CA MET A 201 -3.88 -19.47 0.63
C MET A 201 -2.78 -18.60 0.02
N ALA A 202 -2.16 -17.71 0.80
CA ALA A 202 -1.07 -16.87 0.33
C ALA A 202 0.11 -17.72 -0.16
N ARG A 203 0.47 -18.78 0.58
CA ARG A 203 1.51 -19.73 0.18
C ARG A 203 1.13 -20.49 -1.09
N ASP A 204 -0.06 -21.08 -1.14
CA ASP A 204 -0.48 -21.99 -2.19
C ASP A 204 -0.66 -21.26 -3.54
N TYR A 205 -1.10 -19.99 -3.52
CA TYR A 205 -1.17 -19.13 -4.71
C TYR A 205 0.13 -18.37 -5.00
N GLY A 206 1.15 -18.43 -4.14
CA GLY A 206 2.38 -17.65 -4.30
C GLY A 206 2.18 -16.13 -4.15
N ALA A 207 1.11 -15.72 -3.47
CA ALA A 207 0.71 -14.34 -3.26
C ALA A 207 1.31 -13.75 -1.97
N GLY A 208 1.23 -12.43 -1.83
CA GLY A 208 1.54 -11.80 -0.54
C GLY A 208 0.34 -11.83 0.41
N ILE A 209 0.60 -11.55 1.68
CA ILE A 209 -0.42 -11.36 2.73
C ILE A 209 -0.28 -9.98 3.36
N TYR A 210 -1.40 -9.35 3.71
CA TYR A 210 -1.43 -7.97 4.21
C TYR A 210 -2.46 -7.80 5.34
N THR A 211 -2.10 -7.03 6.39
CA THR A 211 -3.00 -6.67 7.49
C THR A 211 -2.63 -5.33 8.14
N HIS A 212 -3.56 -4.67 8.84
CA HIS A 212 -3.17 -3.67 9.85
C HIS A 212 -2.59 -4.38 11.07
N CYS A 213 -1.55 -3.81 11.69
CA CYS A 213 -1.02 -4.35 12.93
C CYS A 213 -0.16 -3.35 13.71
N SER A 214 -0.24 -3.43 15.04
CA SER A 214 0.50 -2.58 15.98
C SER A 214 0.25 -1.09 15.75
N GLU A 215 -0.97 -0.73 15.37
CA GLU A 215 -1.33 0.66 15.07
C GLU A 215 -1.43 1.51 16.34
N SER A 216 -1.94 0.94 17.43
CA SER A 216 -2.17 1.68 18.68
C SER A 216 -1.81 0.85 19.91
N GLU A 217 -1.62 1.50 21.06
CA GLU A 217 -1.30 0.78 22.31
C GLU A 217 -2.36 -0.25 22.69
N LEU A 218 -3.63 0.04 22.38
CA LEU A 218 -4.71 -0.90 22.65
C LEU A 218 -4.57 -2.17 21.82
N ASP A 219 -4.07 -2.07 20.59
CA ASP A 219 -3.80 -3.25 19.78
C ASP A 219 -2.73 -4.15 20.42
N VAL A 220 -1.62 -3.56 20.87
CA VAL A 220 -0.57 -4.29 21.62
C VAL A 220 -1.15 -5.01 22.86
N ARG A 221 -2.05 -4.35 23.60
CA ARG A 221 -2.73 -4.96 24.76
C ARG A 221 -3.62 -6.12 24.34
N ILE A 222 -4.41 -5.98 23.27
CA ILE A 222 -5.28 -7.03 22.76
C ILE A 222 -4.47 -8.26 22.34
N PHE A 223 -3.34 -8.07 21.66
CA PHE A 223 -2.43 -9.17 21.31
C PHE A 223 -1.89 -9.88 22.56
N ALA A 224 -1.42 -9.12 23.55
CA ALA A 224 -0.91 -9.68 24.80
C ALA A 224 -2.00 -10.48 25.56
N GLU A 225 -3.22 -9.95 25.64
CA GLU A 225 -4.34 -10.61 26.31
C GLU A 225 -4.79 -11.89 25.60
N ARG A 226 -4.89 -11.86 24.26
CA ARG A 226 -5.39 -13.00 23.48
C ARG A 226 -4.35 -14.09 23.26
N THR A 227 -3.07 -13.73 23.19
CA THR A 227 -2.02 -14.64 22.72
C THR A 227 -0.88 -14.85 23.70
N GLY A 228 -0.75 -13.98 24.70
CA GLY A 228 0.39 -13.91 25.61
C GLY A 228 1.66 -13.32 24.97
N LEU A 229 1.56 -12.78 23.75
CA LEU A 229 2.69 -12.30 22.95
C LEU A 229 2.43 -10.87 22.45
N ARG A 230 3.52 -10.18 22.11
CA ARG A 230 3.45 -8.93 21.35
C ARG A 230 3.05 -9.17 19.89
N PRO A 231 2.52 -8.16 19.17
CA PRO A 231 1.93 -8.34 17.84
C PRO A 231 2.77 -9.12 16.83
N MET A 232 4.04 -8.77 16.62
CA MET A 232 4.87 -9.41 15.59
C MET A 232 5.21 -10.85 15.96
N HIS A 233 5.50 -11.13 17.23
CA HIS A 233 5.70 -12.50 17.71
C HIS A 233 4.42 -13.35 17.63
N ALA A 234 3.25 -12.73 17.79
CA ALA A 234 1.98 -13.41 17.60
C ALA A 234 1.74 -13.76 16.12
N LEU A 235 2.00 -12.81 15.21
CA LEU A 235 1.92 -13.03 13.76
C LEU A 235 2.89 -14.11 13.28
N GLU A 236 4.13 -14.09 13.77
CA GLU A 236 5.14 -15.12 13.58
C GLU A 236 4.61 -16.49 14.03
N ARG A 237 4.04 -16.60 15.25
CA ARG A 237 3.45 -17.86 15.74
C ARG A 237 2.26 -18.34 14.89
N MET A 238 1.53 -17.42 14.27
CA MET A 238 0.43 -17.73 13.36
C MET A 238 0.89 -18.14 11.96
N GLY A 239 2.20 -18.06 11.67
CA GLY A 239 2.78 -18.36 10.36
C GLY A 239 2.60 -17.25 9.32
N PHE A 240 2.23 -16.04 9.74
CA PHE A 240 1.99 -14.91 8.82
C PHE A 240 3.23 -14.58 7.97
N PHE A 241 4.41 -14.72 8.57
CA PHE A 241 5.71 -14.46 7.94
C PHE A 241 6.31 -15.68 7.22
N ASP A 242 5.62 -16.83 7.20
CA ASP A 242 6.00 -18.01 6.41
C ASP A 242 5.46 -17.92 4.96
N THR A 243 4.73 -16.85 4.64
CA THR A 243 4.20 -16.58 3.30
C THR A 243 5.30 -16.02 2.38
N PRO A 244 5.12 -16.09 1.04
CA PRO A 244 6.14 -15.58 0.10
C PRO A 244 6.49 -14.10 0.29
N ARG A 245 5.52 -13.30 0.71
CA ARG A 245 5.64 -11.88 1.04
C ARG A 245 4.61 -11.53 2.11
N ALA A 246 5.03 -10.79 3.13
CA ALA A 246 4.12 -10.21 4.11
C ALA A 246 4.36 -8.71 4.22
N MET A 247 3.28 -7.95 4.42
CA MET A 247 3.35 -6.52 4.68
C MET A 247 2.31 -6.14 5.74
N ILE A 248 2.67 -5.20 6.61
CA ILE A 248 1.79 -4.67 7.65
C ILE A 248 1.63 -3.16 7.51
N ALA A 249 0.43 -2.65 7.73
CA ALA A 249 0.18 -1.21 7.83
C ALA A 249 0.49 -0.70 9.24
N HIS A 250 0.93 0.56 9.30
CA HIS A 250 1.20 1.37 10.49
C HIS A 250 2.47 1.01 11.26
N ALA A 251 2.50 -0.16 11.91
CA ALA A 251 3.62 -0.60 12.75
C ALA A 251 4.08 0.46 13.77
N VAL A 252 3.14 1.14 14.42
CA VAL A 252 3.43 2.27 15.32
C VAL A 252 4.12 1.84 16.59
N TRP A 253 3.68 0.74 17.18
CA TRP A 253 4.08 0.34 18.54
C TRP A 253 5.04 -0.84 18.56
N LEU A 254 5.88 -1.01 17.53
CA LEU A 254 6.95 -2.01 17.56
C LEU A 254 8.01 -1.64 18.61
N ASP A 255 8.50 -2.65 19.33
CA ASP A 255 9.72 -2.51 20.13
C ASP A 255 10.96 -3.02 19.37
N ALA A 256 12.13 -2.94 19.99
CA ALA A 256 13.40 -3.32 19.36
C ALA A 256 13.41 -4.78 18.89
N ASP A 257 12.92 -5.70 19.73
CA ASP A 257 12.86 -7.13 19.42
C ASP A 257 11.92 -7.41 18.23
N GLU A 258 10.78 -6.72 18.16
CA GLU A 258 9.86 -6.82 17.02
C GLU A 258 10.41 -6.21 15.73
N ILE A 259 11.19 -5.11 15.81
CA ILE A 259 11.86 -4.51 14.65
C ILE A 259 12.90 -5.48 14.09
N GLU A 260 13.72 -6.10 14.94
CA GLU A 260 14.69 -7.12 14.53
C GLU A 260 13.99 -8.29 13.83
N LEU A 261 12.89 -8.80 14.41
CA LEU A 261 12.10 -9.88 13.81
C LEU A 261 11.55 -9.51 12.42
N VAL A 262 10.96 -8.32 12.29
CA VAL A 262 10.41 -7.82 11.02
C VAL A 262 11.51 -7.72 9.95
N ALA A 263 12.70 -7.25 10.33
CA ALA A 263 13.85 -7.16 9.44
C ALA A 263 14.36 -8.56 9.02
N GLU A 264 14.56 -9.47 9.98
CA GLU A 264 15.01 -10.85 9.72
C GLU A 264 14.06 -11.62 8.81
N ARG A 265 12.75 -11.41 8.97
CA ARG A 265 11.70 -12.04 8.17
C ARG A 265 11.46 -11.34 6.83
N GLY A 266 12.09 -10.18 6.59
CA GLY A 266 11.91 -9.42 5.35
C GLY A 266 10.47 -8.90 5.16
N VAL A 267 9.78 -8.60 6.25
CA VAL A 267 8.40 -8.12 6.25
C VAL A 267 8.39 -6.64 5.83
N GLY A 268 7.49 -6.27 4.92
CA GLY A 268 7.29 -4.88 4.53
C GLY A 268 6.45 -4.10 5.55
N VAL A 269 6.69 -2.81 5.68
CA VAL A 269 5.89 -1.91 6.52
C VAL A 269 5.36 -0.76 5.67
N SER A 270 4.06 -0.43 5.75
CA SER A 270 3.55 0.86 5.28
C SER A 270 3.48 1.86 6.43
N HIS A 271 4.31 2.89 6.37
CA HIS A 271 4.22 4.02 7.27
C HIS A 271 3.13 4.99 6.79
N ASN A 272 2.12 5.21 7.63
CA ASN A 272 0.96 6.05 7.32
C ASN A 272 0.92 7.28 8.24
N PRO A 273 1.87 8.24 8.11
CA PRO A 273 2.12 9.25 9.14
C PRO A 273 0.94 10.17 9.40
N VAL A 274 0.24 10.64 8.36
CA VAL A 274 -0.90 11.56 8.56
C VAL A 274 -2.04 10.85 9.28
N SER A 275 -2.39 9.64 8.85
CA SER A 275 -3.41 8.81 9.53
C SER A 275 -3.06 8.55 10.98
N ASN A 276 -1.82 8.10 11.24
CA ASN A 276 -1.35 7.83 12.59
C ASN A 276 -1.47 9.05 13.51
N MET A 277 -1.19 10.26 13.00
CA MET A 277 -1.34 11.50 13.77
C MET A 277 -2.80 11.90 13.94
N LYS A 278 -3.61 11.79 12.87
CA LYS A 278 -5.02 12.20 12.87
C LYS A 278 -5.88 11.36 13.80
N LEU A 279 -5.61 10.05 13.86
CA LEU A 279 -6.32 9.10 14.73
C LEU A 279 -5.67 8.94 16.12
N ALA A 280 -4.67 9.77 16.44
CA ALA A 280 -3.91 9.68 17.69
C ALA A 280 -3.35 8.27 17.99
N SER A 281 -2.99 7.55 16.93
CA SER A 281 -2.46 6.18 17.00
C SER A 281 -1.04 6.15 17.57
N GLY A 282 -0.21 7.13 17.22
CA GLY A 282 1.16 7.33 17.74
C GLY A 282 2.19 7.53 16.64
N ILE A 283 3.48 7.59 17.00
CA ILE A 283 4.59 7.81 16.05
C ILE A 283 5.33 6.48 15.84
N ALA A 284 5.38 5.99 14.60
CA ALA A 284 6.10 4.76 14.28
C ALA A 284 7.63 4.97 14.35
N PRO A 285 8.41 3.99 14.87
CA PRO A 285 9.87 4.07 15.00
C PRO A 285 10.57 3.81 13.65
N ILE A 286 10.32 4.68 12.66
CA ILE A 286 10.77 4.48 11.28
C ILE A 286 12.29 4.59 11.14
N ALA A 287 12.95 5.43 11.93
CA ALA A 287 14.41 5.55 11.87
C ALA A 287 15.08 4.24 12.28
N GLU A 288 14.60 3.64 13.36
CA GLU A 288 15.05 2.36 13.90
C GLU A 288 14.76 1.21 12.93
N MET A 289 13.57 1.19 12.32
CA MET A 289 13.22 0.22 11.27
C MET A 289 14.16 0.29 10.06
N LEU A 290 14.44 1.50 9.56
CA LEU A 290 15.35 1.70 8.43
C LEU A 290 16.79 1.31 8.77
N GLU A 291 17.26 1.60 9.98
CA GLU A 291 18.59 1.19 10.45
C GLU A 291 18.72 -0.33 10.56
N ALA A 292 17.67 -1.02 11.01
CA ALA A 292 17.60 -2.48 11.06
C ALA A 292 17.46 -3.14 9.67
N GLY A 293 17.19 -2.36 8.61
CA GLY A 293 17.04 -2.87 7.24
C GLY A 293 15.62 -3.29 6.86
N VAL A 294 14.61 -2.85 7.61
CA VAL A 294 13.20 -3.06 7.25
C VAL A 294 12.86 -2.29 5.98
N ASN A 295 12.13 -2.94 5.05
CA ASN A 295 11.58 -2.28 3.87
C ASN A 295 10.35 -1.46 4.27
N VAL A 296 10.52 -0.14 4.36
CA VAL A 296 9.45 0.81 4.71
C VAL A 296 8.94 1.53 3.45
N ALA A 297 7.65 1.35 3.16
CA ALA A 297 6.90 2.17 2.22
C ALA A 297 6.18 3.32 2.95
N ILE A 298 5.66 4.29 2.19
CA ILE A 298 4.79 5.35 2.70
C ILE A 298 3.39 5.08 2.14
N GLY A 299 2.36 5.26 2.97
CA GLY A 299 0.97 5.14 2.57
C GLY A 299 0.12 6.32 3.02
N THR A 300 -0.94 6.61 2.29
CA THR A 300 -1.90 7.66 2.68
C THR A 300 -2.94 7.18 3.67
N ASP A 301 -3.11 5.84 3.75
CA ASP A 301 -4.30 5.23 4.34
C ASP A 301 -5.56 5.67 3.56
N GLY A 302 -6.72 5.75 4.19
CA GLY A 302 -7.93 6.29 3.57
C GLY A 302 -8.10 7.80 3.62
N GLU A 303 -8.99 8.28 2.75
CA GLU A 303 -9.39 9.69 2.66
C GLU A 303 -10.24 10.20 3.83
N LYS A 304 -10.65 9.30 4.74
CA LYS A 304 -11.50 9.55 5.92
C LYS A 304 -10.67 9.73 7.20
N GLU A 305 -9.42 9.28 7.17
CA GLU A 305 -8.42 9.35 8.23
C GLU A 305 -7.15 10.11 7.79
N ASN A 306 -7.18 10.81 6.66
CA ASN A 306 -6.06 11.62 6.14
C ASN A 306 -6.28 13.16 6.14
N ASN A 307 -6.95 13.80 5.18
CA ASN A 307 -8.07 13.38 4.32
C ASN A 307 -7.86 13.69 2.83
N ASN A 308 -6.65 13.54 2.32
CA ASN A 308 -6.38 13.55 0.88
C ASN A 308 -5.50 12.36 0.50
N LEU A 309 -5.26 12.18 -0.80
CA LEU A 309 -4.45 11.08 -1.31
C LEU A 309 -3.15 11.60 -1.96
N ASP A 310 -2.59 12.67 -1.41
CA ASP A 310 -1.36 13.31 -1.88
C ASP A 310 -0.12 12.70 -1.23
N MET A 311 0.57 11.85 -1.99
CA MET A 311 1.82 11.24 -1.56
C MET A 311 2.97 12.24 -1.31
N PHE A 312 2.94 13.45 -1.90
CA PHE A 312 3.91 14.49 -1.55
C PHE A 312 3.68 15.06 -0.15
N GLU A 313 2.41 15.17 0.28
CA GLU A 313 2.08 15.54 1.64
C GLU A 313 2.57 14.47 2.62
N GLU A 314 2.30 13.19 2.34
CA GLU A 314 2.81 12.08 3.15
C GLU A 314 4.34 12.09 3.27
N MET A 315 5.07 12.24 2.15
CA MET A 315 6.53 12.33 2.16
C MET A 315 7.03 13.49 3.03
N LYS A 316 6.37 14.64 2.96
CA LYS A 316 6.71 15.81 3.77
C LYS A 316 6.47 15.52 5.26
N VAL A 317 5.33 14.96 5.63
CA VAL A 317 5.00 14.67 7.03
C VAL A 317 5.92 13.60 7.59
N ALA A 318 6.16 12.51 6.85
CA ALA A 318 7.15 11.48 7.20
C ALA A 318 8.53 12.10 7.50
N SER A 319 9.01 12.97 6.60
CA SER A 319 10.32 13.63 6.76
C SER A 319 10.37 14.62 7.93
N LEU A 320 9.25 15.19 8.35
CA LEU A 320 9.20 16.12 9.48
C LEU A 320 9.06 15.40 10.82
N LEU A 321 8.29 14.30 10.86
CA LEU A 321 8.13 13.48 12.06
C LEU A 321 9.40 12.70 12.41
N GLY A 322 10.17 12.26 11.41
CA GLY A 322 11.42 11.52 11.63
C GLY A 322 12.62 12.37 12.08
N LYS A 323 12.40 13.58 12.61
CA LYS A 323 13.45 14.49 13.09
C LYS A 323 13.58 14.51 14.60
#